data_AF-A0A0F9NHK2-F1
#
_entry.id   AF-A0A0F9NHK2-F1
#
_cell.length_a   1.000
_cell.length_b   1.000
_cell.length_c   1.000
_cell.angle_alpha   90.00
_cell.angle_beta   90.00
_cell.angle_gamma   90.00
#
_symmetry.space_group_name_H-M   'P 1'
#
loop_
_entity.id
_entity.type
_entity.pdbx_description
1 polymer ?
#
loop_
_entity_poly.entity_id
_entity_poly.type
_entity_poly.pdbx_seq_one_letter_code
_entity_poly.pdbx_strand_id
1 'polypeptide(L)' 'MYKVKNKTNEPRKFREHKVGALHFLRAGEEIIISNAPATNRTDVFEITELNLEEEPEKPKKRKIVERRST' A
#
# COMPACT_ATOMS: atom_id res chain seq x y z
N MET A 1 -0.80 7.51 7.90
CA MET A 1 0.10 6.57 7.19
C MET A 1 0.16 6.98 5.73
N TYR A 2 1.14 6.53 4.96
CA TYR A 2 1.26 6.88 3.54
C TYR A 2 1.29 5.61 2.71
N LYS A 3 0.45 5.55 1.68
CA LYS A 3 0.51 4.52 0.66
C LYS A 3 1.38 5.03 -0.49
N VAL A 4 2.42 4.30 -0.83
CA VAL A 4 3.33 4.65 -1.93
C VAL A 4 3.25 3.55 -2.99
N LYS A 5 2.91 3.93 -4.22
CA LYS A 5 2.86 3.03 -5.37
C LYS A 5 3.81 3.47 -6.46
N ASN A 6 4.55 2.53 -7.04
CA ASN A 6 5.41 2.82 -8.18
C ASN A 6 4.58 2.85 -9.47
N LYS A 7 4.49 4.02 -10.12
CA LYS A 7 3.78 4.20 -11.40
C LYS A 7 4.61 3.74 -12.60
N THR A 8 5.92 3.59 -12.42
CA THR A 8 6.82 3.28 -13.52
C THR A 8 6.91 1.78 -13.77
N ASN A 9 7.32 1.42 -15.00
CA ASN A 9 7.60 0.04 -15.39
C ASN A 9 8.96 -0.48 -14.90
N GLU A 10 9.72 0.35 -14.17
CA GLU A 10 11.03 0.01 -13.63
C GLU A 10 10.98 -0.10 -12.10
N PRO A 11 11.78 -0.98 -11.48
CA PRO A 11 11.92 -0.98 -10.03
C PRO A 11 12.62 0.29 -9.54
N ARG A 12 12.12 0.84 -8.43
CA ARG A 12 12.62 2.09 -7.86
C ARG A 12 12.78 1.98 -6.35
N LYS A 13 13.76 2.72 -5.83
CA LYS A 13 14.02 2.84 -4.39
C LYS A 13 13.64 4.22 -3.94
N PHE A 14 13.10 4.31 -2.73
CA PHE A 14 12.92 5.59 -2.05
C PHE A 14 13.29 5.45 -0.58
N ARG A 15 13.50 6.59 0.07
CA ARG A 15 13.83 6.66 1.48
C ARG A 15 12.64 7.19 2.25
N GLU A 16 12.31 6.57 3.38
CA GLU A 16 11.30 7.06 4.31
C GLU A 16 11.87 8.24 5.13
N HIS A 17 11.09 9.31 5.28
CA HIS A 17 11.48 10.47 6.07
C HIS A 17 11.50 10.12 7.58
N LYS A 18 12.29 10.85 8.38
CA LYS A 18 12.57 10.63 9.82
C LYS A 18 13.25 9.31 10.20
N VAL A 19 12.80 8.18 9.67
CA VAL A 19 13.36 6.85 9.97
C VAL A 19 14.61 6.59 9.12
N GLY A 20 14.66 7.16 7.92
CA GLY A 20 15.77 6.97 7.00
C GLY A 20 15.84 5.57 6.38
N ALA A 21 14.80 4.74 6.57
CA ALA A 21 14.68 3.41 5.98
C ALA A 21 14.62 3.48 4.46
N LEU A 22 15.26 2.54 3.78
CA LEU A 22 15.24 2.41 2.32
C LEU A 22 14.24 1.33 1.93
N HIS A 23 13.26 1.72 1.12
CA HIS A 23 12.25 0.83 0.58
C HIS A 23 12.50 0.60 -0.91
N PHE A 24 12.35 -0.64 -1.35
CA PHE A 24 12.46 -1.04 -2.74
C PHE A 24 11.08 -1.47 -3.24
N LEU A 25 10.59 -0.82 -4.29
CA LEU A 25 9.33 -1.18 -4.94
C LEU A 25 9.60 -1.64 -6.36
N ARG A 26 8.99 -2.77 -6.73
CA ARG A 26 8.92 -3.22 -8.13
C ARG A 26 7.94 -2.36 -8.92
N ALA A 27 7.94 -2.53 -10.23
CA ALA A 27 7.00 -1.88 -11.13
C ALA A 27 5.56 -2.21 -10.75
N GLY A 28 4.71 -1.20 -10.60
CA GLY A 28 3.30 -1.37 -10.22
C GLY A 28 3.03 -1.83 -8.79
N GLU A 29 4.07 -2.09 -7.99
CA GLU A 29 3.94 -2.51 -6.59
C GLU A 29 3.57 -1.31 -5.70
N GLU A 30 2.90 -1.60 -4.59
CA GLU A 30 2.47 -0.61 -3.60
C GLU A 30 2.81 -1.08 -2.19
N ILE A 31 3.25 -0.15 -1.34
CA ILE A 31 3.54 -0.40 0.07
C ILE A 31 2.92 0.68 0.95
N ILE A 32 2.70 0.36 2.22
CA ILE A 32 2.25 1.30 3.24
C ILE A 32 3.42 1.59 4.16
N ILE A 33 3.74 2.87 4.32
CA ILE A 33 4.80 3.36 5.19
C ILE A 33 4.21 4.28 6.26
N SER A 34 4.89 4.39 7.40
CA SER A 34 4.40 5.18 8.53
C SER A 34 4.61 6.68 8.31
N ASN A 35 5.75 7.05 7.73
CA ASN A 35 6.12 8.43 7.44
C ASN A 35 6.12 8.73 5.94
N ALA A 36 6.01 10.01 5.57
CA ALA A 36 6.10 10.41 4.18
C ALA A 36 7.46 9.99 3.58
N PRO A 37 7.53 9.69 2.27
CA PRO A 37 8.81 9.49 1.62
C PRO A 37 9.63 10.79 1.67
N ALA A 38 10.95 10.68 1.86
CA ALA A 38 11.87 11.81 1.95
C ALA A 38 12.00 12.58 0.62
N THR A 39 11.59 11.98 -0.49
CA THR A 39 11.59 12.61 -1.81
C THR A 39 10.22 12.49 -2.43
N ASN A 40 9.58 13.64 -2.69
CA ASN A 40 8.29 13.72 -3.39
C ASN A 40 8.52 13.69 -4.91
N ARG A 41 8.80 12.50 -5.45
CA ARG A 41 8.83 12.25 -6.90
C ARG A 41 7.46 11.77 -7.36
N THR A 42 6.54 12.70 -7.58
CA THR A 42 5.15 12.42 -8.01
C THR A 42 5.06 11.90 -9.45
N ASP A 43 6.13 12.07 -10.23
CA ASP A 43 6.36 11.51 -11.55
C ASP A 43 6.65 9.99 -11.50
N VAL A 44 7.25 9.51 -10.41
CA VAL A 44 7.63 8.10 -10.25
C VAL A 44 6.68 7.35 -9.31
N PHE A 45 6.27 8.01 -8.23
CA PHE A 45 5.50 7.41 -7.15
C PHE A 45 4.16 8.11 -6.96
N GLU A 46 3.09 7.33 -6.86
CA GLU A 46 1.82 7.78 -6.31
C GLU A 46 1.89 7.73 -4.79
N ILE A 47 1.75 8.86 -4.12
CA ILE A 47 1.73 8.94 -2.67
C ILE A 47 0.32 9.34 -2.26
N THR A 48 -0.35 8.48 -1.51
CA THR A 48 -1.68 8.75 -0.96
C THR A 48 -1.59 8.81 0.56
N GLU A 49 -2.03 9.92 1.14
CA GLU A 49 -2.13 10.04 2.60
C GLU A 49 -3.34 9.21 3.07
N LEU A 50 -3.06 8.14 3.81
CA LEU A 50 -4.08 7.39 4.52
C LEU A 50 -4.28 8.08 5.87
N ASN A 51 -5.24 8.99 5.92
CA ASN A 51 -5.87 9.38 7.18
C ASN A 51 -6.67 8.17 7.67
N LEU A 52 -6.32 7.67 8.86
CA LEU A 52 -7.12 6.68 9.57
C LEU A 52 -8.43 7.37 10.01
N GLU A 53 -9.40 7.45 9.12
CA GLU A 53 -10.78 7.28 9.55
C GLU A 53 -11.03 5.77 9.53
N GLU A 54 -11.17 5.19 10.72
CA GLU A 54 -11.57 3.80 10.91
C GLU A 54 -12.87 3.53 10.14
N GLU A 55 -12.80 2.76 9.06
CA GLU A 55 -13.89 1.84 8.75
C GLU A 55 -13.37 0.42 8.99
N PRO A 56 -13.86 -0.29 10.03
CA PRO A 56 -13.47 -1.66 10.28
C PRO A 56 -13.88 -2.54 9.10
N GLU A 57 -12.88 -3.27 8.58
CA GLU A 57 -13.02 -4.40 7.66
C GLU A 57 -14.28 -5.22 7.98
N LYS A 58 -15.30 -5.15 7.12
CA LYS A 58 -16.33 -6.20 7.12
C LYS A 58 -15.69 -7.47 6.55
N PRO A 59 -15.56 -8.55 7.33
CA PRO A 59 -14.96 -9.79 6.84
C PRO A 59 -15.81 -10.33 5.70
N LYS A 60 -15.16 -10.67 4.57
CA LYS A 60 -15.80 -11.39 3.46
C LYS A 60 -16.35 -12.71 4.00
N LYS A 61 -17.68 -12.78 4.19
CA LYS A 61 -18.39 -14.01 4.57
C LYS A 61 -18.05 -15.09 3.53
N ARG A 62 -17.33 -16.13 3.96
CA ARG A 62 -17.17 -17.35 3.17
C ARG A 62 -18.54 -17.97 2.99
N LYS A 63 -18.94 -18.16 1.72
CA LYS A 63 -20.18 -18.80 1.31
C LYS A 63 -20.12 -20.27 1.76
N ILE A 64 -20.80 -20.62 2.85
CA ILE A 64 -21.03 -22.02 3.21
C ILE A 64 -22.01 -22.57 2.17
N VAL A 65 -21.51 -23.44 1.29
CA VAL A 65 -22.36 -24.26 0.43
C VAL A 65 -22.91 -25.37 1.30
N GLU A 66 -24.15 -25.19 1.75
CA GLU A 66 -24.92 -26.22 2.42
C GLU A 66 -25.23 -27.33 1.39
N ARG A 67 -24.45 -28.41 1.44
CA ARG A 67 -24.79 -29.63 0.69
C ARG A 67 -25.98 -30.28 1.38
N ARG A 68 -27.12 -30.29 0.69
CA ARG A 68 -28.27 -31.12 1.02
C ARG A 68 -27.85 -32.58 1.14
N SER A 69 -28.11 -33.20 2.27
CA SER A 69 -28.17 -34.65 2.41
C SER A 69 -29.63 -35.08 2.38
N THR A 70 -29.95 -35.88 1.35
CA THR A 70 -30.94 -36.97 1.27
C THR A 70 -32.10 -36.99 2.25
#